data_AF-A0A5D2CWP9-F1
#
_entry.id   AF-A0A5D2CWP9-F1
#
_cell.length_a   1.000
_cell.length_b   1.000
_cell.length_c   1.000
_cell.angle_alpha   90.00
_cell.angle_beta   90.00
_cell.angle_gamma   90.00
#
_symmetry.space_group_name_H-M   'P 1'
#
loop_
_entity.id
_entity.type
_entity.pdbx_description
1 polymer ?
#
loop_
_entity_poly.entity_id
_entity_poly.type
_entity_poly.pdbx_seq_one_letter_code
_entity_poly.pdbx_strand_id
1 'polypeptide(L)'
;MGSLGKFKPYFAAIFLQVGLAGMDILSKAALNQGMSNYVLVVYRHAIATLVMAPFAVILEKKVRPKMTISIFIKIMVLSLLEPVIDQNLYYVGMKYTTATFAAAMYNILPAITFLMAWILRLEKVNFRSIRSHAKVFGTLATVAGAMVMTLMKGPVLELFWTTGRINNHEAAAKNRTDFHDTIKGGLLISVGCFRYACFVILQAVTLKTYPAELSLTVWICLMGTLEATVAALVMETGKASIWAIKWDTKLLTAAYSGIVCSGLAYYIQGVIMKDRGPVFVTAFSPLCMVIVAIMASFILAEQMFLGRVIGAIIIIVGLYLVLWGKSKEYKSQQPLMEQQIEAAKLDIGTNNENGSFDHQAIIIDEKSQERRDSIVV
;
A
#
# COMPACT_ATOMS: atom_id res chain seq x y z
N MET A 1 -24.35 -5.76 15.10
CA MET A 1 -22.86 -5.75 14.90
C MET A 1 -22.40 -4.30 14.83
N GLY A 2 -21.77 -3.83 15.91
CA GLY A 2 -21.63 -2.41 16.25
C GLY A 2 -20.55 -1.62 15.52
N SER A 3 -20.54 -0.31 15.79
CA SER A 3 -19.62 0.74 15.31
C SER A 3 -18.16 0.31 15.07
N LEU A 4 -17.62 -0.61 15.88
CA LEU A 4 -16.24 -1.11 15.79
C LEU A 4 -15.89 -1.79 14.45
N GLY A 5 -16.83 -2.52 13.83
CA GLY A 5 -16.57 -3.18 12.54
C GLY A 5 -16.29 -2.18 11.41
N LYS A 6 -16.80 -0.95 11.53
CA LYS A 6 -16.72 0.10 10.51
C LYS A 6 -15.34 0.77 10.47
N PHE A 7 -14.65 0.85 11.62
CA PHE A 7 -13.33 1.45 11.75
C PHE A 7 -12.16 0.48 11.55
N LYS A 8 -12.43 -0.83 11.58
CA LYS A 8 -11.44 -1.89 11.35
C LYS A 8 -10.50 -1.64 10.14
N PRO A 9 -10.98 -1.31 8.92
CA PRO A 9 -10.09 -1.07 7.78
C PRO A 9 -9.20 0.17 7.94
N TYR A 10 -9.61 1.17 8.72
CA TYR A 10 -8.80 2.35 9.00
C TYR A 10 -7.67 2.03 9.98
N PHE A 11 -7.96 1.33 11.07
CA PHE A 11 -6.93 0.87 12.00
C PHE A 11 -5.93 -0.08 11.33
N ALA A 12 -6.44 -0.98 10.49
CA ALA A 12 -5.61 -1.86 9.69
C ALA A 12 -4.71 -1.08 8.72
N ALA A 13 -5.24 -0.07 8.03
CA ALA A 13 -4.45 0.80 7.16
C ALA A 13 -3.37 1.59 7.92
N ILE A 14 -3.69 2.14 9.09
CA ILE A 14 -2.72 2.84 9.96
C ILE A 14 -1.62 1.89 10.41
N PHE A 15 -1.98 0.68 10.84
CA PHE A 15 -1.01 -0.37 11.21
C PHE A 15 -0.06 -0.68 10.06
N LEU A 16 -0.58 -0.80 8.83
CA LEU A 16 0.26 -0.96 7.64
C LEU A 16 1.27 0.18 7.48
N GLN A 17 0.84 1.43 7.60
CA GLN A 17 1.73 2.58 7.44
C GLN A 17 2.84 2.62 8.51
N VAL A 18 2.52 2.27 9.76
CA VAL A 18 3.52 2.17 10.83
C VAL A 18 4.53 1.06 10.52
N GLY A 19 4.06 -0.10 10.05
CA GLY A 19 4.91 -1.21 9.64
C GLY A 19 5.84 -0.86 8.48
N LEU A 20 5.30 -0.19 7.45
CA LEU A 20 6.08 0.28 6.30
C LEU A 20 7.11 1.34 6.71
N ALA A 21 6.75 2.26 7.61
CA ALA A 21 7.69 3.27 8.09
C ALA A 21 8.88 2.64 8.83
N GLY A 22 8.64 1.63 9.66
CA GLY A 22 9.73 0.87 10.30
C GLY A 22 10.63 0.17 9.29
N MET A 23 10.05 -0.32 8.18
CA MET A 23 10.80 -0.95 7.10
C MET A 23 11.74 0.02 6.42
N ASP A 24 11.32 1.25 6.15
CA ASP A 24 12.15 2.27 5.49
C ASP A 24 13.40 2.58 6.31
N ILE A 25 13.24 2.71 7.62
CA ILE A 25 14.35 3.01 8.53
C ILE A 25 15.33 1.84 8.62
N LEU A 26 14.81 0.63 8.86
CA LEU A 26 15.64 -0.58 8.97
C LEU A 26 16.33 -0.90 7.65
N SER A 27 15.62 -0.81 6.53
CA SER A 27 16.18 -1.01 5.20
C SER A 27 17.26 0.01 4.90
N LYS A 28 17.02 1.31 5.14
CA LYS A 28 18.06 2.33 4.93
C LYS A 28 19.30 2.04 5.79
N ALA A 29 19.13 1.68 7.06
CA ALA A 29 20.24 1.32 7.94
C ALA A 29 21.02 0.11 7.40
N ALA A 30 20.34 -0.97 7.02
CA ALA A 30 20.98 -2.17 6.48
C ALA A 30 21.68 -1.93 5.13
N LEU A 31 21.06 -1.16 4.24
CA LEU A 31 21.62 -0.80 2.94
C LEU A 31 22.87 0.07 3.10
N ASN A 32 22.88 1.01 4.06
CA ASN A 32 24.06 1.81 4.40
C ASN A 32 25.21 0.97 4.98
N GLN A 33 24.90 -0.17 5.63
CA GLN A 33 25.89 -1.16 6.07
C GLN A 33 26.31 -2.16 4.96
N GLY A 34 25.97 -1.86 3.71
CA GLY A 34 26.36 -2.66 2.55
C GLY A 34 25.53 -3.91 2.31
N MET A 35 24.30 -4.00 2.84
CA MET A 35 23.39 -5.08 2.45
C MET A 35 23.01 -4.96 0.97
N SER A 36 23.08 -6.07 0.23
CA SER A 36 22.55 -6.11 -1.14
C SER A 36 21.02 -6.05 -1.08
N ASN A 37 20.41 -5.14 -1.86
CA ASN A 37 18.96 -5.01 -1.95
C ASN A 37 18.33 -6.28 -2.55
N TYR A 38 19.01 -6.91 -3.52
CA TYR A 38 18.51 -8.14 -4.15
C TYR A 38 18.40 -9.27 -3.12
N VAL A 39 19.44 -9.45 -2.30
CA VAL A 39 19.46 -10.46 -1.24
C VAL A 39 18.43 -10.14 -0.15
N LEU A 40 18.31 -8.86 0.24
CA LEU A 40 17.28 -8.43 1.21
C LEU A 40 15.88 -8.83 0.75
N VAL A 41 15.54 -8.60 -0.51
CA VAL A 41 14.25 -8.99 -1.09
C VAL A 41 14.05 -10.51 -1.00
N VAL A 42 15.07 -11.32 -1.34
CA VAL A 42 14.97 -12.78 -1.24
C VAL A 42 14.64 -13.22 0.19
N TYR A 43 15.41 -12.77 1.18
CA TYR A 43 15.19 -13.16 2.57
C TYR A 43 13.86 -12.64 3.12
N ARG A 44 13.49 -11.40 2.78
CA ARG A 44 12.20 -10.80 3.17
C ARG A 44 11.04 -11.71 2.76
N HIS A 45 11.00 -12.13 1.49
CA HIS A 45 9.89 -12.96 0.98
C HIS A 45 9.99 -14.43 1.40
N ALA A 46 11.21 -14.96 1.58
CA ALA A 46 11.39 -16.31 2.10
C ALA A 46 10.84 -16.42 3.52
N ILE A 47 11.18 -15.46 4.38
CA ILE A 47 10.69 -15.38 5.76
C ILE A 47 9.17 -15.19 5.77
N ALA A 48 8.64 -14.29 4.94
CA ALA A 48 7.19 -14.10 4.81
C ALA A 48 6.48 -15.40 4.43
N THR A 49 7.00 -16.11 3.43
CA THR A 49 6.45 -17.42 3.00
C THR A 49 6.45 -18.42 4.14
N LEU A 50 7.59 -18.61 4.82
CA LEU A 50 7.74 -19.58 5.90
C LEU A 50 6.79 -19.28 7.08
N VAL A 51 6.64 -18.01 7.44
CA VAL A 51 5.80 -17.59 8.56
C VAL A 51 4.32 -17.66 8.20
N MET A 52 3.93 -17.26 7.00
CA MET A 52 2.52 -17.16 6.61
C MET A 52 1.93 -18.48 6.09
N ALA A 53 2.75 -19.38 5.54
CA ALA A 53 2.28 -20.64 4.94
C ALA A 53 1.49 -21.54 5.91
N PRO A 54 1.92 -21.77 7.17
CA PRO A 54 1.14 -22.57 8.12
C PRO A 54 -0.26 -22.00 8.35
N PHE A 55 -0.37 -20.70 8.51
CA PHE A 55 -1.67 -20.04 8.71
C PHE A 55 -2.55 -20.16 7.47
N ALA A 56 -2.01 -20.00 6.26
CA ALA A 56 -2.77 -20.19 5.03
C ALA A 56 -3.29 -21.62 4.86
N VAL A 57 -2.47 -22.63 5.22
CA VAL A 57 -2.87 -24.05 5.13
C VAL A 57 -3.94 -24.40 6.16
N ILE A 58 -3.91 -23.79 7.36
CA ILE A 58 -4.86 -24.10 8.44
C ILE A 58 -6.17 -23.31 8.26
N LEU A 59 -6.08 -21.99 8.06
CA LEU A 59 -7.23 -21.09 8.10
C LEU A 59 -8.06 -21.08 6.80
N GLU A 60 -7.42 -21.29 5.64
CA GLU A 60 -8.10 -21.19 4.34
C GLU A 60 -8.25 -22.54 3.62
N LYS A 61 -7.96 -23.66 4.29
CA LYS A 61 -8.03 -25.01 3.71
C LYS A 61 -9.31 -25.29 2.94
N LYS A 62 -10.45 -24.82 3.46
CA LYS A 62 -11.80 -25.07 2.92
C LYS A 62 -12.28 -24.00 1.94
N VAL A 63 -11.62 -22.85 1.89
CA VAL A 63 -12.04 -21.67 1.09
C VAL A 63 -11.21 -21.53 -0.18
N ARG A 64 -10.02 -22.16 -0.21
CA ARG A 64 -9.06 -22.05 -1.31
C ARG A 64 -9.63 -22.58 -2.64
N PRO A 65 -9.73 -21.74 -3.69
CA PRO A 65 -10.10 -22.19 -5.03
C PRO A 65 -9.01 -23.06 -5.68
N LYS A 66 -9.39 -23.81 -6.72
CA LYS A 66 -8.41 -24.56 -7.52
C LYS A 66 -7.48 -23.59 -8.25
N MET A 67 -6.17 -23.88 -8.22
CA MET A 67 -5.17 -23.10 -8.95
C MET A 67 -5.28 -23.39 -10.44
N THR A 68 -5.74 -22.41 -11.22
CA THR A 68 -5.73 -22.49 -12.69
C THR A 68 -4.47 -21.84 -13.25
N ILE A 69 -4.09 -22.17 -14.48
CA ILE A 69 -2.93 -21.57 -15.15
C ILE A 69 -3.06 -20.04 -15.22
N SER A 70 -4.27 -19.52 -15.48
CA SER A 70 -4.51 -18.07 -15.50
C SER A 70 -4.26 -17.42 -14.14
N ILE A 71 -4.72 -18.02 -13.03
CA ILE A 71 -4.48 -17.50 -11.68
C ILE A 71 -2.98 -17.56 -11.35
N PHE A 72 -2.33 -18.67 -11.69
CA PHE A 72 -0.89 -18.83 -11.48
C PHE A 72 -0.08 -17.76 -12.23
N ILE A 73 -0.38 -17.49 -13.50
CA ILE A 73 0.27 -16.42 -14.28
C ILE A 73 0.03 -15.05 -13.63
N LYS A 74 -1.19 -14.76 -13.15
CA LYS A 74 -1.44 -13.49 -12.43
C LYS A 74 -0.57 -13.38 -11.18
N ILE A 75 -0.40 -14.46 -10.43
CA ILE A 75 0.46 -14.51 -9.24
C ILE A 75 1.93 -14.28 -9.61
N MET A 76 2.43 -14.89 -10.67
CA MET A 76 3.78 -14.64 -11.20
C MET A 76 3.98 -13.16 -11.55
N VAL A 77 3.00 -12.56 -12.23
CA VAL A 77 3.09 -11.13 -12.58
C VAL A 77 2.99 -10.26 -11.33
N LEU A 78 2.18 -10.63 -10.33
CA LEU A 78 2.12 -9.94 -9.04
C LEU A 78 3.47 -9.97 -8.33
N SER A 79 4.13 -11.12 -8.25
CA SER A 79 5.45 -11.24 -7.63
C SER A 79 6.53 -10.48 -8.40
N LEU A 80 6.45 -10.44 -9.73
CA LEU A 80 7.40 -9.70 -10.54
C LEU A 80 7.24 -8.18 -10.33
N LEU A 81 6.00 -7.70 -10.28
CA LEU A 81 5.70 -6.27 -10.19
C LEU A 81 6.17 -5.65 -8.88
N GLU A 82 5.77 -6.21 -7.73
CA GLU A 82 6.10 -5.61 -6.43
C GLU A 82 7.34 -6.25 -5.79
N PRO A 83 7.35 -7.55 -5.43
CA PRO A 83 8.50 -8.16 -4.76
C PRO A 83 9.83 -7.94 -5.49
N VAL A 84 9.84 -8.12 -6.81
CA VAL A 84 11.09 -8.07 -7.57
C VAL A 84 11.40 -6.67 -8.07
N ILE A 85 10.55 -6.08 -8.91
CA ILE A 85 10.87 -4.83 -9.59
C ILE A 85 10.71 -3.63 -8.63
N ASP A 86 9.53 -3.43 -8.06
CA ASP A 86 9.25 -2.28 -7.18
C ASP A 86 10.24 -2.21 -6.02
N GLN A 87 10.36 -3.27 -5.22
CA GLN A 87 11.21 -3.24 -4.02
C GLN A 87 12.68 -2.99 -4.35
N ASN A 88 13.21 -3.59 -5.42
CA ASN A 88 14.60 -3.33 -5.79
C ASN A 88 14.79 -1.89 -6.29
N LEU A 89 13.89 -1.37 -7.12
CA LEU A 89 13.95 0.03 -7.56
C LEU A 89 13.82 1.00 -6.38
N TYR A 90 12.94 0.69 -5.44
CA TYR A 90 12.73 1.45 -4.21
C TYR A 90 14.00 1.46 -3.35
N TYR A 91 14.58 0.30 -3.05
CA TYR A 91 15.80 0.20 -2.25
C TYR A 91 17.01 0.84 -2.93
N VAL A 92 17.16 0.66 -4.25
CA VAL A 92 18.24 1.32 -5.00
C VAL A 92 18.04 2.83 -5.00
N GLY A 93 16.83 3.33 -5.24
CA GLY A 93 16.56 4.75 -5.17
C GLY A 93 16.76 5.34 -3.77
N MET A 94 16.40 4.58 -2.73
CA MET A 94 16.64 4.93 -1.34
C MET A 94 18.14 4.92 -1.00
N LYS A 95 18.97 4.05 -1.63
CA LYS A 95 20.44 4.10 -1.50
C LYS A 95 21.00 5.42 -2.00
N TYR A 96 20.56 5.90 -3.16
CA TYR A 96 20.97 7.18 -3.74
C TYR A 96 20.42 8.41 -2.99
N THR A 97 19.39 8.21 -2.16
CA THR A 97 18.68 9.29 -1.46
C THR A 97 18.58 8.99 0.05
N THR A 98 17.45 9.33 0.67
CA THR A 98 17.19 9.13 2.10
C THR A 98 15.88 8.37 2.31
N ALA A 99 15.65 7.85 3.51
CA ALA A 99 14.39 7.15 3.81
C ALA A 99 13.20 8.11 3.68
N THR A 100 13.36 9.34 4.20
CA THR A 100 12.34 10.40 4.09
C THR A 100 12.05 10.77 2.64
N PHE A 101 13.08 10.87 1.79
CA PHE A 101 12.89 11.17 0.36
C PHE A 101 12.11 10.06 -0.34
N ALA A 102 12.46 8.80 -0.06
CA ALA A 102 11.80 7.66 -0.67
C ALA A 102 10.31 7.55 -0.29
N ALA A 103 10.01 7.67 1.01
CA ALA A 103 8.64 7.70 1.50
C ALA A 103 7.84 8.89 0.93
N ALA A 104 8.50 10.03 0.69
CA ALA A 104 7.85 11.20 0.08
C ALA A 104 7.45 10.97 -1.38
N MET A 105 8.31 10.34 -2.17
CA MET A 105 8.02 10.00 -3.56
C MET A 105 6.85 9.01 -3.68
N TYR A 106 6.68 8.11 -2.70
CA TYR A 106 5.55 7.17 -2.65
C TYR A 106 4.18 7.85 -2.49
N ASN A 107 4.12 9.15 -2.18
CA ASN A 107 2.86 9.91 -2.17
C ASN A 107 2.26 10.11 -3.56
N ILE A 108 2.99 9.78 -4.63
CA ILE A 108 2.46 9.76 -6.00
C ILE A 108 1.63 8.48 -6.25
N LEU A 109 1.88 7.41 -5.49
CA LEU A 109 1.21 6.10 -5.62
C LEU A 109 -0.33 6.16 -5.62
N PRO A 110 -1.01 6.90 -4.72
CA PRO A 110 -2.48 6.98 -4.72
C PRO A 110 -3.02 7.58 -6.01
N ALA A 111 -2.33 8.58 -6.57
CA ALA A 111 -2.75 9.24 -7.80
C ALA A 111 -2.65 8.29 -9.00
N ILE A 112 -1.53 7.56 -9.14
CA ILE A 112 -1.35 6.55 -10.20
C ILE A 112 -2.38 5.43 -10.02
N THR A 113 -2.58 4.95 -8.80
CA THR A 113 -3.53 3.87 -8.50
C THR A 113 -4.97 4.27 -8.83
N PHE A 114 -5.36 5.51 -8.49
CA PHE A 114 -6.68 6.04 -8.86
C PHE A 114 -6.87 6.13 -10.37
N LEU A 115 -5.87 6.66 -11.09
CA LEU A 115 -5.91 6.76 -12.55
C LEU A 115 -6.06 5.37 -13.19
N MET A 116 -5.26 4.40 -12.76
CA MET A 116 -5.36 3.02 -13.25
C MET A 116 -6.70 2.37 -12.90
N ALA A 117 -7.17 2.53 -11.67
CA ALA A 117 -8.46 1.98 -11.23
C ALA A 117 -9.63 2.55 -12.05
N TRP A 118 -9.56 3.84 -12.41
CA TRP A 118 -10.55 4.45 -13.28
C TRP A 118 -10.46 3.91 -14.71
N ILE A 119 -9.28 3.90 -15.33
CA ILE A 119 -9.09 3.37 -16.70
C ILE A 119 -9.61 1.93 -16.82
N LEU A 120 -9.34 1.10 -15.81
CA LEU A 120 -9.74 -0.31 -15.75
C LEU A 120 -11.16 -0.52 -15.21
N ARG A 121 -11.94 0.56 -15.03
CA ARG A 121 -13.33 0.55 -14.54
C ARG A 121 -13.52 -0.17 -13.19
N LEU A 122 -12.48 -0.19 -12.37
CA LEU A 122 -12.53 -0.69 -10.99
C LEU A 122 -13.12 0.34 -10.03
N GLU A 123 -13.06 1.63 -10.38
CA GLU A 123 -13.68 2.73 -9.64
C GLU A 123 -14.56 3.55 -10.61
N LYS A 124 -15.81 3.86 -10.23
CA LYS A 124 -16.68 4.76 -11.00
C LYS A 124 -16.58 6.17 -10.41
N VAL A 125 -16.13 7.14 -11.20
CA VAL A 125 -15.98 8.53 -10.75
C VAL A 125 -17.19 9.35 -11.19
N ASN A 126 -18.01 9.79 -10.23
CA ASN A 126 -19.08 10.75 -10.47
C ASN A 126 -18.58 12.17 -10.11
N PHE A 127 -18.30 12.99 -11.12
CA PHE A 127 -17.70 14.33 -10.97
C PHE A 127 -18.65 15.42 -10.48
N ARG A 128 -19.95 15.15 -10.36
CA ARG A 128 -20.95 16.18 -9.98
C ARG A 128 -21.12 16.42 -8.48
N SER A 129 -20.34 15.78 -7.61
CA SER A 129 -20.45 15.96 -6.16
C SER A 129 -19.39 16.92 -5.61
N ILE A 130 -19.80 17.84 -4.73
CA ILE A 130 -18.90 18.68 -3.92
C ILE A 130 -17.93 17.84 -3.06
N ARG A 131 -18.31 16.57 -2.80
CA ARG A 131 -17.51 15.55 -2.10
C ARG A 131 -16.40 14.98 -2.99
N SER A 132 -16.64 14.86 -4.30
CA SER A 132 -15.62 14.50 -5.29
C SER A 132 -14.57 15.61 -5.42
N HIS A 133 -14.97 16.87 -5.32
CA HIS A 133 -14.05 18.01 -5.32
C HIS A 133 -13.14 18.00 -4.08
N ALA A 134 -13.68 17.78 -2.88
CA ALA A 134 -12.87 17.69 -1.65
C ALA A 134 -11.80 16.58 -1.72
N LYS A 135 -12.10 15.44 -2.37
CA LYS A 135 -11.14 14.36 -2.60
C LYS A 135 -10.05 14.75 -3.59
N VAL A 136 -10.41 15.40 -4.69
CA VAL A 136 -9.45 15.86 -5.71
C VAL A 136 -8.53 16.95 -5.13
N PHE A 137 -9.09 17.98 -4.49
CA PHE A 137 -8.32 19.03 -3.85
C PHE A 137 -7.46 18.52 -2.69
N GLY A 138 -7.99 17.60 -1.87
CA GLY A 138 -7.20 16.96 -0.80
C GLY A 138 -6.03 16.16 -1.37
N THR A 139 -6.23 15.41 -2.46
CA THR A 139 -5.16 14.67 -3.15
C THR A 139 -4.11 15.61 -3.74
N LEU A 140 -4.53 16.69 -4.42
CA LEU A 140 -3.63 17.72 -4.93
C LEU A 140 -2.84 18.39 -3.80
N ALA A 141 -3.48 18.70 -2.68
CA ALA A 141 -2.82 19.26 -1.50
C ALA A 141 -1.79 18.28 -0.92
N THR A 142 -2.09 16.98 -0.81
CA THR A 142 -1.12 15.97 -0.36
C THR A 142 0.07 15.86 -1.32
N VAL A 143 -0.16 15.87 -2.65
CA VAL A 143 0.92 15.85 -3.65
C VAL A 143 1.77 17.12 -3.56
N ALA A 144 1.14 18.30 -3.45
CA ALA A 144 1.84 19.56 -3.27
C ALA A 144 2.65 19.59 -1.96
N GLY A 145 2.08 19.10 -0.86
CA GLY A 145 2.78 18.98 0.42
C GLY A 145 3.99 18.03 0.34
N ALA A 146 3.87 16.95 -0.43
CA ALA A 146 4.99 16.04 -0.70
C ALA A 146 6.11 16.70 -1.52
N MET A 147 5.75 17.50 -2.53
CA MET A 147 6.71 18.30 -3.30
C MET A 147 7.39 19.36 -2.43
N VAL A 148 6.64 20.06 -1.57
CA VAL A 148 7.20 21.04 -0.61
C VAL A 148 8.19 20.35 0.34
N MET A 149 7.81 19.20 0.90
CA MET A 149 8.66 18.45 1.82
C MET A 149 9.97 17.95 1.19
N THR A 150 9.98 17.69 -0.12
CA THR A 150 11.15 17.15 -0.84
C THR A 150 12.02 18.23 -1.47
N LEU A 151 11.41 19.24 -2.08
CA LEU A 151 12.10 20.24 -2.91
C LEU A 151 12.40 21.53 -2.15
N MET A 152 11.58 21.92 -1.16
CA MET A 152 11.84 23.14 -0.41
C MET A 152 12.91 22.89 0.65
N LYS A 153 14.11 23.40 0.40
CA LYS A 153 15.14 23.56 1.42
C LYS A 153 14.85 24.83 2.21
N GLY A 154 14.87 24.72 3.53
CA GLY A 154 14.79 25.85 4.45
C GLY A 154 15.97 25.80 5.43
N PRO A 155 15.99 26.67 6.46
CA PRO A 155 16.98 26.55 7.52
C PRO A 155 16.94 25.16 8.15
N VAL A 156 18.11 24.62 8.48
CA VAL A 156 18.22 23.39 9.25
C VAL A 156 17.63 23.64 10.62
N LEU A 157 16.67 22.82 11.01
CA LEU A 157 16.11 22.85 12.35
C LEU A 157 17.05 22.06 13.26
N GLU A 158 17.77 22.76 14.12
CA GLU A 158 18.59 22.13 15.16
C GLU A 158 17.66 21.56 16.23
N LEU A 159 17.47 20.24 16.18
CA LEU A 159 16.68 19.50 17.16
C LEU A 159 17.62 19.07 18.28
N PHE A 160 17.17 19.15 19.54
CA PHE A 160 18.03 18.87 20.70
C PHE A 160 18.66 17.47 20.72
N TRP A 161 18.09 16.51 19.98
CA TRP A 161 18.62 15.15 19.83
C TRP A 161 19.58 14.97 18.64
N THR A 162 19.66 15.93 17.72
CA THR A 162 20.65 15.96 16.64
C THR A 162 21.86 16.83 17.00
N THR A 163 21.69 17.79 17.93
CA THR A 163 22.76 18.61 18.51
C THR A 163 23.78 17.72 19.26
N GLY A 164 25.00 17.60 18.72
CA GLY A 164 26.09 16.80 19.31
C GLY A 164 26.46 15.51 18.56
N ARG A 165 25.63 15.04 17.61
CA ARG A 165 26.00 13.97 16.66
C ARG A 165 26.67 14.49 15.38
N ILE A 166 26.75 15.82 15.25
CA ILE A 166 27.27 16.52 14.07
C ILE A 166 28.68 17.01 14.41
N ASN A 167 29.71 16.22 14.08
CA ASN A 167 31.05 16.78 13.92
C ASN A 167 31.05 17.61 12.63
N ASN A 168 31.16 18.92 12.79
CA ASN A 168 30.86 19.97 11.80
C ASN A 168 31.70 19.94 10.49
N HIS A 169 32.62 18.98 10.31
CA HIS A 169 33.41 18.85 9.07
C HIS A 169 33.23 17.54 8.29
N GLU A 170 32.71 16.45 8.89
CA GLU A 170 32.56 15.16 8.18
C GLU A 170 31.09 14.83 7.82
N ALA A 171 30.12 15.26 8.63
CA ALA A 171 28.70 15.00 8.37
C ALA A 171 28.14 15.83 7.19
N ALA A 172 28.67 17.04 6.97
CA ALA A 172 28.30 17.90 5.85
C ALA A 172 28.75 17.34 4.49
N ALA A 173 29.86 16.58 4.46
CA ALA A 173 30.35 15.91 3.26
C ALA A 173 29.56 14.61 2.95
N LYS A 174 29.11 13.87 3.97
CA LYS A 174 28.34 12.62 3.79
C LYS A 174 26.87 12.84 3.38
N ASN A 175 26.28 14.00 3.67
CA ASN A 175 24.89 14.34 3.34
C ASN A 175 24.72 15.19 2.07
N ARG A 176 25.81 15.48 1.35
CA ARG A 176 25.71 16.05 0.00
C ARG A 176 25.44 14.91 -0.99
N THR A 177 24.21 14.41 -1.00
CA THR A 177 23.74 13.60 -2.12
C THR A 177 23.91 14.44 -3.38
N ASP A 178 24.69 13.94 -4.34
CA ASP A 178 24.84 14.60 -5.63
C ASP A 178 23.44 14.86 -6.20
N PHE A 179 23.25 16.00 -6.86
CA PHE A 179 22.00 16.32 -7.53
C PHE A 179 21.66 15.22 -8.55
N HIS A 180 22.68 14.67 -9.21
CA HIS A 180 22.54 13.55 -10.13
C HIS A 180 22.03 12.27 -9.43
N ASP A 181 22.58 11.92 -8.26
CA ASP A 181 22.12 10.78 -7.47
C ASP A 181 20.68 10.98 -6.98
N THR A 182 20.33 12.21 -6.62
CA THR A 182 18.97 12.55 -6.20
C THR A 182 17.96 12.37 -7.33
N ILE A 183 18.29 12.81 -8.55
CA ILE A 183 17.45 12.61 -9.74
C ILE A 183 17.32 11.12 -10.06
N LYS A 184 18.44 10.40 -10.07
CA LYS A 184 18.47 8.96 -10.34
C LYS A 184 17.60 8.20 -9.33
N GLY A 185 17.73 8.53 -8.05
CA GLY A 185 16.93 7.94 -6.99
C GLY A 185 15.44 8.24 -7.14
N GLY A 186 15.08 9.50 -7.42
CA GLY A 186 13.70 9.92 -7.69
C GLY A 186 13.06 9.21 -8.89
N LEU A 187 13.78 9.07 -10.00
CA LEU A 187 13.31 8.33 -11.18
C LEU A 187 13.07 6.85 -10.88
N LEU A 188 14.02 6.17 -10.21
CA LEU A 188 13.87 4.76 -9.85
C LEU A 188 12.65 4.54 -8.96
N ILE A 189 12.46 5.39 -7.94
CA ILE A 189 11.32 5.29 -7.02
C ILE A 189 10.00 5.60 -7.73
N SER A 190 10.00 6.53 -8.70
CA SER A 190 8.79 6.84 -9.49
C SER A 190 8.37 5.66 -10.35
N VAL A 191 9.33 4.96 -10.98
CA VAL A 191 9.05 3.71 -11.70
C VAL A 191 8.56 2.63 -10.74
N GLY A 192 9.15 2.54 -9.55
CA GLY A 192 8.65 1.69 -8.46
C GLY A 192 7.17 1.96 -8.15
N CYS A 193 6.81 3.22 -7.86
CA CYS A 193 5.43 3.61 -7.59
C CYS A 193 4.45 3.17 -8.69
N PHE A 194 4.84 3.27 -9.96
CA PHE A 194 4.02 2.77 -11.07
C PHE A 194 3.88 1.25 -11.04
N ARG A 195 4.95 0.51 -10.77
CA ARG A 195 4.93 -0.96 -10.63
C ARG A 195 4.08 -1.39 -9.44
N TYR A 196 4.18 -0.70 -8.31
CA TYR A 196 3.35 -0.98 -7.14
C TYR A 196 1.87 -0.66 -7.40
N ALA A 197 1.55 0.42 -8.13
CA ALA A 197 0.18 0.68 -8.57
C ALA A 197 -0.34 -0.47 -9.46
N CYS A 198 0.46 -0.95 -10.41
CA CYS A 198 0.10 -2.12 -11.23
C CYS A 198 -0.17 -3.36 -10.36
N PHE A 199 0.68 -3.61 -9.36
CA PHE A 199 0.50 -4.70 -8.41
C PHE A 199 -0.82 -4.58 -7.65
N VAL A 200 -1.11 -3.42 -7.06
CA VAL A 200 -2.34 -3.15 -6.31
C VAL A 200 -3.58 -3.43 -7.18
N ILE A 201 -3.57 -2.97 -8.43
CA ILE A 201 -4.67 -3.17 -9.36
C ILE A 201 -4.82 -4.64 -9.76
N LEU A 202 -3.71 -5.31 -10.13
CA LEU A 202 -3.74 -6.71 -10.48
C LEU A 202 -4.14 -7.59 -9.28
N GLN A 203 -3.79 -7.19 -8.05
CA GLN A 203 -4.15 -7.89 -6.83
C GLN A 203 -5.66 -7.79 -6.61
N ALA A 204 -6.25 -6.60 -6.81
CA ALA A 204 -7.68 -6.39 -6.76
C ALA A 204 -8.44 -7.29 -7.75
N VAL A 205 -7.92 -7.41 -8.98
CA VAL A 205 -8.51 -8.29 -10.01
C VAL A 205 -8.33 -9.77 -9.66
N THR A 206 -7.16 -10.15 -9.14
CA THR A 206 -6.84 -11.55 -8.79
C THR A 206 -7.70 -12.05 -7.64
N LEU A 207 -7.95 -11.21 -6.63
CA LEU A 207 -8.81 -11.52 -5.49
C LEU A 207 -10.26 -11.80 -5.87
N LYS A 208 -10.75 -11.32 -7.03
CA LYS A 208 -12.08 -11.69 -7.55
C LYS A 208 -12.13 -13.15 -8.00
N THR A 209 -11.04 -13.65 -8.58
CA THR A 209 -10.93 -15.04 -9.07
C THR A 209 -10.32 -16.00 -8.04
N TYR A 210 -9.59 -15.48 -7.06
CA TYR A 210 -8.94 -16.24 -6.00
C TYR A 210 -9.20 -15.57 -4.63
N PRO A 211 -10.42 -15.69 -4.07
CA PRO A 211 -10.83 -14.99 -2.83
C PRO A 211 -10.28 -15.67 -1.55
N ALA A 212 -8.97 -15.90 -1.51
CA ALA A 212 -8.24 -16.46 -0.37
C ALA A 212 -6.99 -15.58 -0.13
N GLU A 213 -7.16 -14.52 0.66
CA GLU A 213 -6.20 -13.41 0.82
C GLU A 213 -4.87 -13.88 1.41
N LEU A 214 -4.93 -14.79 2.38
CA LEU A 214 -3.75 -15.31 3.08
C LEU A 214 -2.96 -16.27 2.17
N SER A 215 -3.65 -17.15 1.47
CA SER A 215 -3.07 -18.07 0.48
C SER A 215 -2.50 -17.30 -0.70
N LEU A 216 -3.18 -16.26 -1.18
CA LEU A 216 -2.66 -15.39 -2.24
C LEU A 216 -1.36 -14.71 -1.79
N THR A 217 -1.32 -14.22 -0.54
CA THR A 217 -0.12 -13.62 0.04
C THR A 217 1.05 -14.60 0.07
N VAL A 218 0.82 -15.84 0.52
CA VAL A 218 1.85 -16.90 0.53
C VAL A 218 2.34 -17.20 -0.87
N TRP A 219 1.45 -17.29 -1.87
CA TRP A 219 1.83 -17.52 -3.25
C TRP A 219 2.65 -16.36 -3.84
N ILE A 220 2.26 -15.11 -3.59
CA ILE A 220 3.01 -13.92 -4.02
C ILE A 220 4.41 -13.91 -3.38
N CYS A 221 4.51 -14.19 -2.07
CA CYS A 221 5.80 -14.24 -1.39
C CYS A 221 6.66 -15.42 -1.87
N LEU A 222 6.07 -16.58 -2.13
CA LEU A 222 6.78 -17.75 -2.64
C LEU A 222 7.36 -17.47 -4.03
N MET A 223 6.53 -17.01 -4.97
CA MET A 223 7.00 -16.65 -6.30
C MET A 223 7.97 -15.47 -6.27
N GLY A 224 7.73 -14.49 -5.40
CA GLY A 224 8.65 -13.36 -5.17
C GLY A 224 10.01 -13.83 -4.67
N THR A 225 10.06 -14.83 -3.80
CA THR A 225 11.32 -15.44 -3.34
C THR A 225 12.07 -16.09 -4.50
N LEU A 226 11.36 -16.88 -5.33
CA LEU A 226 11.96 -17.59 -6.46
C LEU A 226 12.49 -16.63 -7.52
N GLU A 227 11.66 -15.67 -7.95
CA GLU A 227 12.02 -14.67 -8.95
C GLU A 227 13.12 -13.72 -8.44
N ALA A 228 13.04 -13.28 -7.18
CA ALA A 228 14.08 -12.45 -6.59
C ALA A 228 15.40 -13.21 -6.44
N THR A 229 15.36 -14.53 -6.22
CA THR A 229 16.57 -15.35 -6.16
C THR A 229 17.24 -15.38 -7.53
N VAL A 230 16.47 -15.59 -8.59
CA VAL A 230 16.98 -15.51 -9.97
C VAL A 230 17.58 -14.13 -10.24
N ALA A 231 16.86 -13.06 -9.89
CA ALA A 231 17.36 -11.69 -10.05
C ALA A 231 18.65 -11.45 -9.25
N ALA A 232 18.74 -11.91 -8.00
CA ALA A 232 19.93 -11.78 -7.17
C ALA A 232 21.13 -12.54 -7.73
N LEU A 233 20.92 -13.76 -8.23
CA LEU A 233 21.99 -14.56 -8.85
C LEU A 233 22.55 -13.89 -10.12
N VAL A 234 21.69 -13.25 -10.92
CA VAL A 234 22.08 -12.51 -12.13
C VAL A 234 22.75 -11.18 -11.79
N MET A 235 22.22 -10.42 -10.84
CA MET A 235 22.70 -9.06 -10.54
C MET A 235 23.94 -9.05 -9.65
N GLU A 236 24.17 -10.12 -8.88
CA GLU A 236 25.29 -10.23 -7.95
C GLU A 236 26.16 -11.45 -8.22
N THR A 237 26.24 -11.85 -9.49
CA THR A 237 27.02 -13.00 -9.94
C THR A 237 28.46 -12.94 -9.42
N GLY A 238 28.95 -14.06 -8.91
CA GLY A 238 30.33 -14.22 -8.42
C GLY A 238 30.60 -13.72 -7.00
N LYS A 239 29.61 -13.16 -6.29
CA LYS A 239 29.79 -12.66 -4.92
C LYS A 239 29.08 -13.53 -3.87
N ALA A 240 29.56 -14.73 -3.58
CA ALA A 240 28.88 -15.60 -2.60
C ALA A 240 28.74 -14.98 -1.20
N SER A 241 29.66 -14.08 -0.81
CA SER A 241 29.69 -13.46 0.52
C SER A 241 28.49 -12.55 0.83
N ILE A 242 27.77 -12.02 -0.16
CA ILE A 242 26.61 -11.15 0.09
C ILE A 242 25.40 -11.90 0.64
N TRP A 243 25.37 -13.22 0.44
CA TRP A 243 24.33 -14.11 0.97
C TRP A 243 24.56 -14.44 2.45
N ALA A 244 25.76 -14.18 2.98
CA ALA A 244 26.06 -14.39 4.38
C ALA A 244 25.42 -13.29 5.24
N ILE A 245 24.24 -13.57 5.78
CA ILE A 245 23.60 -12.72 6.80
C ILE A 245 24.09 -13.14 8.19
N LYS A 246 24.60 -12.17 8.96
CA LYS A 246 25.02 -12.36 10.35
C LYS A 246 23.88 -12.01 11.30
N TRP A 247 24.05 -12.30 12.60
CA TRP A 247 23.15 -11.85 13.66
C TRP A 247 23.30 -10.35 13.93
N ASP A 248 22.92 -9.54 12.96
CA ASP A 248 23.06 -8.08 12.98
C ASP A 248 21.78 -7.38 12.47
N THR A 249 21.88 -6.06 12.24
CA THR A 249 20.78 -5.25 11.73
C THR A 249 20.24 -5.76 10.38
N LYS A 250 21.05 -6.46 9.56
CA LYS A 250 20.62 -7.01 8.26
C LYS A 250 19.63 -8.15 8.46
N LEU A 251 19.88 -9.05 9.42
CA LEU A 251 18.94 -10.11 9.77
C LEU A 251 17.66 -9.55 10.38
N LEU A 252 17.78 -8.59 11.31
CA LEU A 252 16.61 -7.92 11.89
C LEU A 252 15.76 -7.25 10.81
N THR A 253 16.39 -6.59 9.85
CA THR A 253 15.71 -5.93 8.73
C THR A 253 14.98 -6.94 7.86
N ALA A 254 15.65 -8.04 7.48
CA ALA A 254 15.02 -9.11 6.68
C ALA A 254 13.84 -9.76 7.41
N ALA A 255 13.99 -10.05 8.72
CA ALA A 255 12.94 -10.66 9.52
C ALA A 255 11.74 -9.73 9.73
N TYR A 256 11.98 -8.48 10.14
CA TYR A 256 10.93 -7.49 10.33
C TYR A 256 10.19 -7.22 9.03
N SER A 257 10.91 -6.94 7.94
CA SER A 257 10.30 -6.64 6.64
C SER A 257 9.54 -7.84 6.08
N GLY A 258 10.04 -9.06 6.30
CA GLY A 258 9.36 -10.28 5.87
C GLY A 258 8.06 -10.52 6.62
N ILE A 259 8.10 -10.51 7.96
CA ILE A 259 6.94 -10.81 8.79
C ILE A 259 5.90 -9.70 8.71
N VAL A 260 6.30 -8.45 8.96
CA VAL A 260 5.36 -7.33 9.09
C VAL A 260 4.98 -6.79 7.73
N CYS A 261 5.95 -6.57 6.84
CA CYS A 261 5.75 -5.75 5.64
C CYS A 261 5.49 -6.55 4.36
N SER A 262 5.73 -7.85 4.34
CA SER A 262 5.33 -8.71 3.21
C SER A 262 4.26 -9.70 3.65
N GLY A 263 4.48 -10.43 4.75
CA GLY A 263 3.50 -11.40 5.25
C GLY A 263 2.23 -10.74 5.74
N LEU A 264 2.29 -10.02 6.86
CA LEU A 264 1.11 -9.39 7.45
C LEU A 264 0.56 -8.26 6.56
N ALA A 265 1.44 -7.47 5.94
CA ALA A 265 1.01 -6.34 5.14
C ALA A 265 0.25 -6.75 3.88
N TYR A 266 0.73 -7.70 3.07
CA TYR A 266 -0.01 -8.13 1.87
C TYR A 266 -1.33 -8.79 2.22
N TYR A 267 -1.37 -9.54 3.32
CA TYR A 267 -2.60 -10.15 3.80
C TYR A 267 -3.62 -9.07 4.20
N ILE A 268 -3.25 -8.16 5.11
CA ILE A 268 -4.14 -7.08 5.55
C ILE A 268 -4.53 -6.19 4.37
N GLN A 269 -3.59 -5.88 3.48
CA GLN A 269 -3.86 -5.15 2.25
C GLN A 269 -4.89 -5.87 1.39
N GLY A 270 -4.77 -7.18 1.18
CA GLY A 270 -5.73 -7.98 0.43
C GLY A 270 -7.12 -7.98 1.07
N VAL A 271 -7.19 -8.01 2.40
CA VAL A 271 -8.47 -7.89 3.14
C VAL A 271 -9.09 -6.51 2.93
N ILE A 272 -8.31 -5.44 3.11
CA ILE A 272 -8.79 -4.06 2.89
C ILE A 272 -9.19 -3.86 1.43
N MET A 273 -8.46 -4.45 0.49
CA MET A 273 -8.71 -4.38 -0.96
C MET A 273 -10.10 -4.90 -1.31
N LYS A 274 -10.47 -6.06 -0.73
CA LYS A 274 -11.78 -6.67 -0.94
C LYS A 274 -12.92 -5.85 -0.34
N ASP A 275 -12.67 -5.25 0.82
CA ASP A 275 -13.68 -4.47 1.56
C ASP A 275 -13.88 -3.04 1.03
N ARG A 276 -12.80 -2.37 0.60
CA ARG A 276 -12.76 -0.92 0.34
C ARG A 276 -12.16 -0.53 -1.02
N GLY A 277 -11.61 -1.49 -1.76
CA GLY A 277 -11.03 -1.27 -3.08
C GLY A 277 -9.57 -0.77 -3.07
N PRO A 278 -8.91 -0.75 -4.24
CA PRO A 278 -7.48 -0.45 -4.40
C PRO A 278 -7.09 0.97 -4.03
N VAL A 279 -7.94 1.94 -4.36
CA VAL A 279 -7.66 3.35 -4.06
C VAL A 279 -7.58 3.59 -2.55
N PHE A 280 -8.44 2.91 -1.77
CA PHE A 280 -8.45 3.06 -0.31
C PHE A 280 -7.16 2.57 0.32
N VAL A 281 -6.63 1.42 -0.13
CA VAL A 281 -5.34 0.87 0.35
C VAL A 281 -4.22 1.90 0.20
N THR A 282 -4.11 2.50 -0.98
CA THR A 282 -2.98 3.40 -1.29
C THR A 282 -3.11 4.79 -0.68
N ALA A 283 -4.32 5.26 -0.39
CA ALA A 283 -4.60 6.62 0.09
C ALA A 283 -3.92 6.97 1.43
N PHE A 284 -3.45 5.98 2.18
CA PHE A 284 -2.76 6.17 3.46
C PHE A 284 -1.25 6.31 3.34
N SER A 285 -0.65 6.13 2.16
CA SER A 285 0.81 6.30 1.95
C SER A 285 1.41 7.60 2.52
N PRO A 286 0.72 8.77 2.49
CA PRO A 286 1.29 9.99 3.06
C PRO A 286 1.42 9.96 4.59
N LEU A 287 0.67 9.11 5.28
CA LEU A 287 0.87 8.87 6.71
C LEU A 287 2.20 8.15 6.98
N CYS A 288 2.60 7.19 6.14
CA CYS A 288 3.91 6.55 6.25
C CYS A 288 5.02 7.59 6.19
N MET A 289 4.97 8.50 5.22
CA MET A 289 5.96 9.55 5.06
C MET A 289 6.13 10.44 6.30
N VAL A 290 5.03 10.82 6.97
CA VAL A 290 5.10 11.58 8.23
C VAL A 290 5.82 10.77 9.32
N ILE A 291 5.47 9.49 9.48
CA ILE A 291 6.09 8.61 10.47
C ILE A 291 7.58 8.40 10.16
N VAL A 292 7.94 8.18 8.89
CA VAL A 292 9.32 8.02 8.43
C VAL A 292 10.13 9.27 8.71
N ALA A 293 9.62 10.46 8.42
CA ALA A 293 10.35 11.71 8.68
C ALA A 293 10.69 11.87 10.17
N ILE A 294 9.74 11.55 11.05
CA ILE A 294 9.94 11.55 12.50
C ILE A 294 11.01 10.52 12.86
N MET A 295 10.82 9.25 12.51
CA MET A 295 11.73 8.15 12.87
C MET A 295 13.14 8.34 12.30
N ALA A 296 13.27 8.82 11.06
CA ALA A 296 14.55 9.06 10.40
C ALA A 296 15.33 10.20 11.06
N SER A 297 14.64 11.22 11.58
CA SER A 297 15.31 12.28 12.35
C SER A 297 15.91 11.75 13.66
N PHE A 298 15.22 10.84 14.36
CA PHE A 298 15.69 10.27 15.63
C PHE A 298 16.77 9.18 15.43
N ILE A 299 16.55 8.26 14.49
CA ILE A 299 17.32 7.02 14.35
C ILE A 299 18.47 7.18 13.34
N LEU A 300 18.19 7.76 12.17
CA LEU A 300 19.16 7.92 11.08
C LEU A 300 19.89 9.27 11.15
N ALA A 301 19.52 10.15 12.10
CA ALA A 301 19.99 11.51 12.21
C ALA A 301 19.84 12.31 10.89
N GLU A 302 18.78 12.03 10.12
CA GLU A 302 18.46 12.82 8.93
C GLU A 302 18.14 14.27 9.35
N GLN A 303 18.77 15.24 8.69
CA GLN A 303 18.53 16.65 8.98
C GLN A 303 17.08 17.04 8.66
N MET A 304 16.42 17.71 9.59
CA MET A 304 15.10 18.29 9.38
C MET A 304 15.26 19.72 8.88
N PHE A 305 14.62 20.01 7.75
CA PHE A 305 14.57 21.37 7.17
C PHE A 305 13.16 21.93 7.38
N LEU A 306 13.05 23.26 7.47
CA LEU A 306 11.75 23.93 7.62
C LEU A 306 10.74 23.52 6.53
N GLY A 307 11.19 23.34 5.28
CA GLY A 307 10.33 22.85 4.19
C GLY A 307 9.74 21.47 4.42
N ARG A 308 10.44 20.57 5.15
CA ARG A 308 9.90 19.26 5.54
C ARG A 308 8.74 19.39 6.52
N VAL A 309 8.84 20.30 7.49
CA VAL A 309 7.78 20.55 8.48
C VAL A 309 6.54 21.15 7.82
N ILE A 310 6.74 22.18 6.97
CA ILE A 310 5.64 22.82 6.24
C ILE A 310 4.94 21.79 5.33
N GLY A 311 5.71 21.00 4.58
CA GLY A 311 5.16 19.96 3.71
C GLY A 311 4.38 18.90 4.49
N ALA A 312 4.87 18.46 5.65
CA ALA A 312 4.14 17.53 6.52
C ALA A 312 2.79 18.10 7.01
N ILE A 313 2.73 19.38 7.39
CA ILE A 313 1.47 20.05 7.77
C ILE A 313 0.48 20.05 6.60
N ILE A 314 0.95 20.42 5.40
CA ILE A 314 0.12 20.42 4.18
C ILE A 314 -0.43 19.01 3.90
N ILE A 315 0.39 17.97 4.07
CA ILE A 315 -0.03 16.57 3.89
C ILE A 315 -1.11 16.16 4.88
N ILE A 316 -0.95 16.49 6.17
CA ILE A 316 -1.94 16.18 7.21
C ILE A 316 -3.28 16.86 6.88
N VAL A 317 -3.25 18.13 6.47
CA VAL A 317 -4.46 18.87 6.06
C VAL A 317 -5.08 18.24 4.81
N GLY A 318 -4.27 17.89 3.80
CA GLY A 318 -4.74 17.22 2.58
C GLY A 318 -5.42 15.87 2.87
N LEU A 319 -4.78 15.03 3.69
CA LEU A 319 -5.34 13.76 4.15
C LEU A 319 -6.65 13.95 4.93
N TYR A 320 -6.72 14.95 5.81
CA TYR A 320 -7.94 15.27 6.54
C TYR A 320 -9.09 15.61 5.57
N LEU A 321 -8.84 16.43 4.55
CA LEU A 321 -9.85 16.78 3.55
C LEU A 321 -10.35 15.55 2.77
N VAL A 322 -9.46 14.63 2.42
CA VAL A 322 -9.81 13.36 1.75
C VAL A 322 -10.69 12.49 2.66
N LEU A 323 -10.28 12.30 3.93
CA LEU A 323 -11.00 11.51 4.92
C LEU A 323 -12.36 12.14 5.27
N TRP A 324 -12.43 13.46 5.36
CA TRP A 324 -13.67 14.20 5.58
C TRP A 324 -14.63 14.01 4.40
N GLY A 325 -14.13 14.12 3.16
CA GLY A 325 -14.91 13.83 1.95
C GLY A 325 -15.53 12.43 1.96
N LYS A 326 -14.74 11.40 2.32
CA LYS A 326 -15.19 9.99 2.43
C LYS A 326 -16.17 9.76 3.59
N SER A 327 -15.93 10.34 4.77
CA SER A 327 -16.80 10.14 5.95
C SER A 327 -18.18 10.79 5.78
N LYS A 328 -18.27 11.88 5.01
CA LYS A 328 -19.54 12.55 4.70
C LYS A 328 -20.38 11.79 3.67
N GLU A 329 -19.75 11.04 2.76
CA GLU A 329 -20.46 10.09 1.89
C GLU A 329 -21.10 8.96 2.70
N TYR A 330 -20.37 8.45 3.69
CA TYR A 330 -20.86 7.39 4.57
C TYR A 330 -22.11 7.83 5.36
N LYS A 331 -22.09 9.02 5.94
CA LYS A 331 -23.25 9.59 6.65
C LYS A 331 -24.46 9.82 5.73
N SER A 332 -24.23 10.09 4.45
CA SER A 332 -25.31 10.30 3.48
C SER A 332 -25.92 8.99 2.98
N GLN A 333 -25.18 7.88 2.97
CA GLN A 333 -25.69 6.56 2.57
C GLN A 333 -26.41 5.80 3.69
N GLN A 334 -26.09 6.07 4.96
CA GLN A 334 -26.78 5.45 6.11
C GLN A 334 -28.31 5.64 6.12
N PRO A 335 -28.86 6.85 5.95
CA PRO A 335 -30.32 7.04 5.99
C PRO A 335 -31.02 6.38 4.80
N LEU A 336 -30.40 6.36 3.61
CA LEU A 336 -30.96 5.66 2.45
C LEU A 336 -30.98 4.13 2.65
N MET A 337 -29.94 3.57 3.25
CA MET A 337 -29.85 2.13 3.49
C MET A 337 -30.80 1.70 4.62
N GLU A 338 -30.97 2.52 5.66
CA GLU A 338 -31.98 2.30 6.70
C GLU A 338 -33.41 2.39 6.14
N GLN A 339 -33.71 3.39 5.30
CA GLN A 339 -34.99 3.50 4.59
C GLN A 339 -35.27 2.32 3.65
N GLN A 340 -34.26 1.83 2.92
CA GLN A 340 -34.40 0.66 2.04
C GLN A 340 -34.62 -0.63 2.82
N ILE A 341 -33.95 -0.80 3.98
CA ILE A 341 -34.14 -1.95 4.86
C ILE A 341 -35.52 -1.90 5.53
N GLU A 342 -36.00 -0.72 5.90
CA GLU A 342 -37.32 -0.53 6.50
C GLU A 342 -38.45 -0.72 5.47
N ALA A 343 -38.29 -0.21 4.25
CA ALA A 343 -39.19 -0.48 3.13
C ALA A 343 -39.23 -1.98 2.75
N ALA A 344 -38.08 -2.66 2.70
CA ALA A 344 -38.03 -4.10 2.43
C ALA A 344 -38.67 -4.94 3.54
N LYS A 345 -38.62 -4.49 4.81
CA LYS A 345 -39.31 -5.15 5.93
C LYS A 345 -40.83 -4.95 5.87
N LEU A 346 -41.30 -3.79 5.42
CA LEU A 346 -42.71 -3.52 5.20
C LEU A 346 -43.29 -4.39 4.07
N ASP A 347 -42.58 -4.52 2.93
CA ASP A 347 -43.00 -5.38 1.81
C ASP A 347 -43.04 -6.88 2.17
N ILE A 348 -42.12 -7.36 3.02
CA ILE A 348 -42.16 -8.75 3.52
C ILE A 348 -43.29 -8.96 4.52
N GLY A 349 -43.65 -7.93 5.30
CA GLY A 349 -44.78 -7.97 6.24
C GLY A 349 -46.13 -7.96 5.56
N THR A 350 -46.28 -7.31 4.39
CA THR A 350 -47.56 -7.24 3.67
C THR A 350 -47.85 -8.49 2.82
N ASN A 351 -46.82 -9.21 2.37
CA ASN A 351 -46.98 -10.44 1.59
C ASN A 351 -47.32 -11.69 2.41
N ASN A 352 -47.32 -11.61 3.74
CA ASN A 352 -47.69 -12.73 4.61
C ASN A 352 -49.17 -12.78 4.99
N GLU A 353 -50.00 -11.82 4.55
CA GLU A 353 -51.45 -11.81 4.84
C GLU A 353 -52.33 -12.38 3.72
N ASN A 354 -51.79 -12.66 2.53
CA ASN A 354 -52.56 -13.34 1.47
C ASN A 354 -51.81 -14.58 0.98
N GLY A 355 -52.24 -15.73 1.46
CA GLY A 355 -51.72 -17.03 1.06
C GLY A 355 -51.91 -17.28 -0.44
N SER A 356 -50.80 -17.45 -1.16
CA SER A 356 -50.62 -18.42 -2.23
C SER A 356 -49.15 -18.45 -2.62
N PHE A 357 -48.44 -19.49 -2.18
CA PHE A 357 -47.14 -19.83 -2.75
C PHE A 357 -47.40 -20.50 -4.11
N ASP A 358 -47.00 -19.83 -5.20
CA ASP A 358 -46.05 -20.33 -6.20
C ASP A 358 -46.22 -19.67 -7.58
N HIS A 359 -45.09 -19.63 -8.30
CA HIS A 359 -44.90 -19.31 -9.73
C HIS A 359 -44.77 -17.85 -10.23
N GLN A 360 -45.07 -16.81 -9.46
CA GLN A 360 -44.80 -15.42 -9.94
C GLN A 360 -43.39 -14.90 -9.66
N ALA A 361 -42.67 -15.46 -8.68
CA ALA A 361 -41.34 -14.98 -8.29
C ALA A 361 -40.26 -15.19 -9.37
N ILE A 362 -40.40 -16.20 -10.22
CA ILE A 362 -39.40 -16.56 -11.24
C ILE A 362 -39.52 -15.64 -12.47
N ILE A 363 -40.73 -15.21 -12.84
CA ILE A 363 -40.96 -14.36 -14.03
C ILE A 363 -40.56 -12.89 -13.77
N ILE A 364 -40.58 -12.44 -12.51
CA ILE A 364 -40.19 -11.07 -12.14
C ILE A 364 -38.65 -10.93 -12.11
N ASP A 365 -37.91 -11.98 -11.76
CA ASP A 365 -36.44 -11.93 -11.74
C ASP A 365 -35.86 -11.88 -13.17
N GLU A 366 -36.40 -12.63 -14.13
CA GLU A 366 -35.95 -12.57 -15.54
C GLU A 366 -36.22 -11.21 -16.20
N LYS A 367 -37.42 -10.62 -16.02
CA LYS A 367 -37.75 -9.30 -16.58
C LYS A 367 -37.03 -8.13 -15.91
N SER A 368 -36.54 -8.32 -14.69
CA SER A 368 -35.71 -7.32 -13.99
C SER A 368 -34.21 -7.49 -14.30
N GLN A 369 -33.77 -8.70 -14.65
CA GLN A 369 -32.44 -8.97 -15.20
C GLN A 369 -32.27 -8.31 -16.59
N GLU A 370 -33.21 -8.55 -17.52
CA GLU A 370 -33.15 -7.94 -18.88
C GLU A 370 -33.22 -6.40 -18.82
N ARG A 371 -34.01 -5.85 -17.89
CA ARG A 371 -34.13 -4.39 -17.73
C ARG A 371 -32.87 -3.77 -17.08
N ARG A 372 -32.14 -4.52 -16.26
CA ARG A 372 -30.82 -4.10 -15.71
C ARG A 372 -29.74 -4.10 -16.79
N ASP A 373 -29.77 -5.03 -17.72
CA ASP A 373 -28.79 -5.10 -18.81
C ASP A 373 -29.04 -4.05 -19.90
N SER A 374 -30.30 -3.64 -20.12
CA SER A 374 -30.64 -2.57 -21.09
C SER A 374 -30.39 -1.13 -20.62
N ILE A 375 -30.18 -0.91 -19.31
CA ILE A 375 -29.98 0.44 -18.72
C ILE A 375 -28.49 0.71 -18.43
N VAL A 376 -27.60 -0.26 -18.67
CA VAL A 376 -26.16 -0.13 -18.46
C VAL A 376 -25.42 -0.36 -19.78
N VAL A 377 -25.53 0.62 -20.68
CA VAL A 377 -24.54 0.88 -21.74
C VAL A 377 -23.90 2.23 -21.47
#